data_AF-A0A7C5REI4-F1
#
_entry.id   AF-A0A7C5REI4-F1
#
_cell.length_a   1.000
_cell.length_b   1.000
_cell.length_c   1.000
_cell.angle_alpha   90.00
_cell.angle_beta   90.00
_cell.angle_gamma   90.00
#
_symmetry.space_group_name_H-M   'P 1'
#
loop_
_entity.id
_entity.type
_entity.pdbx_description
1 polymer ?
#
loop_
_entity_poly.entity_id
_entity_poly.type
_entity_poly.pdbx_seq_one_letter_code
_entity_poly.pdbx_strand_id
1 'polypeptide(L)'
;MLLLPSLGPFHILHPRYNAATVLALLEEAEPPVLYLASHSEEALREGLWREEDPLLFHLLPWAEAKGIPVVALDEEAHLKGEAEAFREALAQHPLGASHLERMRAFDEALLDFLKTPLTPEALGSETFLGRLREVYEGFAQAFGEGPATGFRARRMAKVAEALPQEGAVVADLLDYLFLAERFPEARPKAHEPTEEERQRALLDRAWQLREEDDWAGLLEGLFGVGSPEALYLAAQVYLAAGEWQEALKLMEEVFRMDFQHPGYLPGYVLARLGQLLDMDGQRERALRAYRGVLALSWAPEEARAIALAGLRSPFQIAS
;
A
#
# COMPACT_ATOMS: atom_id res chain seq x y z
N MET A 1 -12.80 -5.46 -20.82
CA MET A 1 -11.84 -4.76 -19.95
C MET A 1 -12.39 -4.72 -18.52
N LEU A 2 -11.51 -4.88 -17.51
CA LEU A 2 -11.82 -4.68 -16.09
C LEU A 2 -11.04 -3.45 -15.57
N LEU A 3 -11.64 -2.60 -14.77
CA LEU A 3 -11.03 -1.41 -14.18
C LEU A 3 -11.14 -1.52 -12.66
N LEU A 4 -10.01 -1.45 -11.95
CA LEU A 4 -9.92 -1.58 -10.50
C LEU A 4 -9.21 -0.37 -9.89
N PRO A 5 -9.76 0.24 -8.81
CA PRO A 5 -9.02 1.23 -8.06
C PRO A 5 -7.94 0.58 -7.19
N SER A 6 -6.76 1.18 -7.17
CA SER A 6 -5.81 1.06 -6.08
C SER A 6 -6.15 2.08 -5.00
N LEU A 7 -6.18 1.61 -3.75
CA LEU A 7 -6.35 2.44 -2.56
C LEU A 7 -5.00 2.85 -1.95
N GLY A 8 -3.89 2.52 -2.63
CA GLY A 8 -2.54 2.72 -2.09
C GLY A 8 -2.38 2.04 -0.72
N PRO A 9 -1.84 2.74 0.29
CA PRO A 9 -1.65 2.15 1.62
C PRO A 9 -2.96 1.81 2.34
N PHE A 10 -4.11 2.32 1.87
CA PHE A 10 -5.41 2.11 2.53
C PHE A 10 -6.04 0.75 2.23
N HIS A 11 -5.50 -0.05 1.30
CA HIS A 11 -5.97 -1.43 1.08
C HIS A 11 -6.04 -2.25 2.38
N ILE A 12 -5.10 -2.02 3.29
CA ILE A 12 -5.01 -2.68 4.59
C ILE A 12 -6.25 -2.45 5.47
N LEU A 13 -6.99 -1.35 5.27
CA LEU A 13 -8.18 -1.01 6.06
C LEU A 13 -9.41 -1.81 5.65
N HIS A 14 -9.37 -2.49 4.50
CA HIS A 14 -10.56 -3.03 3.85
C HIS A 14 -10.50 -4.56 3.74
N PRO A 15 -11.06 -5.30 4.72
CA PRO A 15 -11.06 -6.76 4.67
C PRO A 15 -11.83 -7.34 3.47
N ARG A 16 -12.62 -6.52 2.79
CA ARG A 16 -13.43 -6.89 1.62
C ARG A 16 -12.94 -6.25 0.31
N TYR A 17 -11.83 -5.51 0.34
CA TYR A 17 -11.16 -4.97 -0.85
C TYR A 17 -9.66 -4.78 -0.59
N ASN A 18 -8.99 -5.87 -0.21
CA ASN A 18 -7.56 -5.88 0.05
C ASN A 18 -6.78 -6.28 -1.21
N ALA A 19 -5.45 -6.41 -1.10
CA ALA A 19 -4.60 -6.80 -2.21
C ALA A 19 -5.03 -8.14 -2.85
N ALA A 20 -5.41 -9.14 -2.03
CA ALA A 20 -5.87 -10.44 -2.53
C ALA A 20 -7.21 -10.34 -3.26
N THR A 21 -8.10 -9.42 -2.88
CA THR A 21 -9.35 -9.16 -3.62
C THR A 21 -9.06 -8.66 -5.03
N VAL A 22 -8.10 -7.74 -5.17
CA VAL A 22 -7.68 -7.23 -6.49
C VAL A 22 -7.15 -8.38 -7.35
N LEU A 23 -6.30 -9.25 -6.80
CA LEU A 23 -5.77 -10.39 -7.55
C LEU A 23 -6.87 -11.40 -7.92
N ALA A 24 -7.82 -11.67 -7.03
CA ALA A 24 -8.92 -12.60 -7.31
C ALA A 24 -9.80 -12.09 -8.47
N LEU A 25 -10.13 -10.79 -8.48
CA LEU A 25 -10.87 -10.16 -9.58
C LEU A 25 -10.10 -10.21 -10.91
N LEU A 26 -8.78 -10.04 -10.86
CA LEU A 26 -7.94 -10.14 -12.05
C LEU A 26 -7.81 -11.59 -12.54
N GLU A 27 -7.72 -12.56 -11.64
CA GLU A 27 -7.70 -13.98 -11.97
C GLU A 27 -9.00 -14.40 -12.68
N GLU A 28 -10.16 -13.96 -12.19
CA GLU A 28 -11.45 -14.23 -12.84
C GLU A 28 -11.56 -13.57 -14.22
N ALA A 29 -10.97 -12.38 -14.39
CA ALA A 29 -11.03 -11.64 -15.64
C ALA A 29 -10.07 -12.16 -16.74
N GLU A 30 -9.09 -12.99 -16.37
CA GLU A 30 -8.04 -13.54 -17.25
C GLU A 30 -7.48 -12.50 -18.26
N PRO A 31 -7.00 -11.33 -17.81
CA PRO A 31 -6.65 -10.26 -18.71
C PRO A 31 -5.41 -10.62 -19.54
N PRO A 32 -5.41 -10.38 -20.86
CA PRO A 32 -4.24 -10.60 -21.69
C PRO A 32 -3.10 -9.61 -21.42
N VAL A 33 -3.42 -8.44 -20.84
CA VAL A 33 -2.48 -7.37 -20.47
C VAL A 33 -3.02 -6.65 -19.23
N LEU A 34 -2.13 -6.25 -18.33
CA LEU A 34 -2.41 -5.39 -17.18
C LEU A 34 -1.87 -3.98 -17.42
N TYR A 35 -2.72 -2.98 -17.31
CA TYR A 35 -2.37 -1.57 -17.47
C TYR A 35 -2.32 -0.87 -16.11
N LEU A 36 -1.22 -0.17 -15.82
CA LEU A 36 -1.09 0.69 -14.65
C LEU A 36 -1.30 2.14 -15.10
N ALA A 37 -2.52 2.63 -14.91
CA ALA A 37 -2.98 3.91 -15.43
C ALA A 37 -2.33 5.12 -14.75
N SER A 38 -1.87 4.95 -13.51
CA SER A 38 -1.34 6.04 -12.68
C SER A 38 0.18 6.02 -12.55
N HIS A 39 0.86 5.15 -13.31
CA HIS A 39 2.31 4.94 -13.23
C HIS A 39 2.96 5.17 -14.60
N SER A 40 4.18 5.72 -14.59
CA SER A 40 5.06 5.76 -15.76
C SER A 40 6.01 4.56 -15.78
N GLU A 41 6.57 4.28 -16.95
CA GLU A 41 7.57 3.23 -17.10
C GLU A 41 8.82 3.49 -16.25
N GLU A 42 9.22 4.76 -16.15
CA GLU A 42 10.33 5.21 -15.31
C GLU A 42 10.05 4.96 -13.82
N ALA A 43 8.87 5.36 -13.33
CA ALA A 43 8.48 5.14 -11.93
C ALA A 43 8.44 3.66 -11.55
N LEU A 44 7.98 2.79 -12.47
CA LEU A 44 8.02 1.33 -12.28
C LEU A 44 9.44 0.79 -12.22
N ARG A 45 10.32 1.25 -13.12
CA ARG A 45 11.72 0.80 -13.22
C ARG A 45 12.53 1.22 -12.01
N GLU A 46 12.37 2.46 -11.56
CA GLU A 46 13.05 3.01 -10.38
C GLU A 46 12.44 2.48 -9.08
N GLY A 47 11.17 2.07 -9.13
CA GLY A 47 10.46 1.49 -8.01
C GLY A 47 9.98 2.51 -6.98
N LEU A 48 9.62 3.71 -7.44
CA LEU A 48 9.01 4.77 -6.63
C LEU A 48 7.70 4.31 -5.98
N TRP A 49 6.97 3.43 -6.67
CA TRP A 49 5.73 2.81 -6.20
C TRP A 49 5.86 2.05 -4.88
N ARG A 50 7.07 1.63 -4.49
CA ARG A 50 7.29 0.82 -3.27
C ARG A 50 6.88 1.54 -1.99
N GLU A 51 6.88 2.87 -1.99
CA GLU A 51 6.43 3.70 -0.86
C GLU A 51 4.99 4.23 -1.07
N GLU A 52 4.48 4.21 -2.30
CA GLU A 52 3.21 4.83 -2.67
C GLU A 52 2.04 3.82 -2.73
N ASP A 53 2.30 2.62 -3.24
CA ASP A 53 1.26 1.63 -3.51
C ASP A 53 1.70 0.21 -3.13
N PRO A 54 1.42 -0.19 -1.87
CA PRO A 54 1.71 -1.54 -1.40
C PRO A 54 1.02 -2.66 -2.17
N LEU A 55 -0.07 -2.38 -2.92
CA LEU A 55 -0.71 -3.37 -3.80
C LEU A 55 0.30 -3.96 -4.80
N LEU A 56 1.24 -3.15 -5.30
CA LEU A 56 2.18 -3.58 -6.33
C LEU A 56 3.19 -4.62 -5.84
N PHE A 57 3.43 -4.75 -4.53
CA PHE A 57 4.20 -5.86 -3.97
C PHE A 57 3.53 -7.22 -4.18
N HIS A 58 2.22 -7.24 -4.43
CA HIS A 58 1.45 -8.45 -4.71
C HIS A 58 1.11 -8.55 -6.19
N LEU A 59 0.73 -7.44 -6.82
CA LEU A 59 0.27 -7.39 -8.21
C LEU A 59 1.38 -7.70 -9.22
N LEU A 60 2.57 -7.11 -9.08
CA LEU A 60 3.65 -7.31 -10.05
C LEU A 60 4.18 -8.76 -10.04
N PRO A 61 4.45 -9.39 -8.88
CA PRO A 61 4.85 -10.80 -8.86
C PRO A 61 3.74 -11.74 -9.36
N TRP A 62 2.47 -11.44 -9.09
CA TRP A 62 1.35 -12.21 -9.62
C TRP A 62 1.31 -12.15 -11.16
N ALA A 63 1.42 -10.95 -11.75
CA ALA A 63 1.43 -10.77 -13.20
C ALA A 63 2.63 -11.48 -13.84
N GLU A 64 3.82 -11.36 -13.25
CA GLU A 64 5.02 -12.06 -13.69
C GLU A 64 4.85 -13.59 -13.67
N ALA A 65 4.34 -14.15 -12.56
CA ALA A 65 4.10 -15.58 -12.42
C ALA A 65 3.08 -16.13 -13.42
N LYS A 66 2.12 -15.30 -13.84
CA LYS A 66 1.10 -15.63 -14.85
C LYS A 66 1.55 -15.34 -16.28
N GLY A 67 2.71 -14.71 -16.47
CA GLY A 67 3.19 -14.28 -17.79
C GLY A 67 2.34 -13.18 -18.41
N ILE A 68 1.62 -12.40 -17.59
CA ILE A 68 0.78 -11.28 -18.04
C ILE A 68 1.66 -10.04 -18.21
N PRO A 69 1.74 -9.44 -19.41
CA PRO A 69 2.47 -8.20 -19.62
C PRO A 69 1.88 -7.06 -18.79
N VAL A 70 2.75 -6.28 -18.14
CA VAL A 70 2.37 -5.07 -17.39
C VAL A 70 2.82 -3.84 -18.17
N VAL A 71 1.91 -2.91 -18.40
CA VAL A 71 2.14 -1.69 -19.20
C VAL A 71 1.78 -0.46 -18.39
N ALA A 72 2.74 0.44 -18.21
CA ALA A 72 2.52 1.76 -17.61
C ALA A 72 1.96 2.72 -18.67
N LEU A 73 0.93 3.49 -18.34
CA LEU A 73 0.25 4.37 -19.32
C LEU A 73 0.42 5.87 -19.07
N ASP A 74 0.96 6.26 -17.92
CA ASP A 74 1.02 7.66 -17.54
C ASP A 74 2.32 8.33 -18.02
N GLU A 75 2.30 8.80 -19.27
CA GLU A 75 3.42 9.55 -19.87
C GLU A 75 3.67 10.92 -19.19
N GLU A 76 2.67 11.44 -18.48
CA GLU A 76 2.73 12.73 -17.78
C GLU A 76 2.83 12.54 -16.25
N ALA A 77 3.46 11.44 -15.79
CA ALA A 77 3.74 11.16 -14.38
C ALA A 77 4.48 12.29 -13.65
N HIS A 78 5.40 12.99 -14.34
CA HIS A 78 6.15 14.12 -13.79
C HIS A 78 5.25 15.24 -13.23
N LEU A 79 4.03 15.38 -13.76
CA LEU A 79 3.06 16.37 -13.29
C LEU A 79 2.58 16.10 -11.86
N LYS A 80 2.65 14.85 -11.36
CA LYS A 80 2.41 14.52 -9.94
C LYS A 80 3.48 15.17 -9.06
N GLY A 81 4.76 14.99 -9.42
CA GLY A 81 5.88 15.61 -8.71
C GLY A 81 5.86 17.14 -8.74
N GLU A 82 5.43 17.75 -9.86
CA GLU A 82 5.20 19.20 -9.92
C GLU A 82 4.10 19.66 -8.96
N ALA A 83 3.03 18.87 -8.82
CA ALA A 83 1.97 19.17 -7.86
C ALA A 83 2.47 19.11 -6.41
N GLU A 84 3.31 18.14 -6.08
CA GLU A 84 3.95 18.02 -4.76
C GLU A 84 4.92 19.18 -4.49
N ALA A 85 5.81 19.49 -5.43
CA ALA A 85 6.71 20.63 -5.31
C ALA A 85 5.96 21.96 -5.14
N PHE A 86 4.82 22.12 -5.83
CA PHE A 86 3.95 23.28 -5.63
C PHE A 86 3.34 23.32 -4.22
N ARG A 87 2.95 22.18 -3.65
CA ARG A 87 2.46 22.08 -2.26
C ARG A 87 3.54 22.49 -1.26
N GLU A 88 4.76 22.01 -1.45
CA GLU A 88 5.90 22.38 -0.60
C GLU A 88 6.20 23.88 -0.70
N ALA A 89 6.16 24.45 -1.91
CA ALA A 89 6.36 25.88 -2.12
C ALA A 89 5.25 26.73 -1.46
N LEU A 90 3.99 26.29 -1.53
CA LEU A 90 2.87 26.94 -0.84
C LEU A 90 3.06 26.93 0.68
N ALA A 91 3.61 25.85 1.26
CA ALA A 91 3.86 25.76 2.69
C ALA A 91 4.87 26.78 3.20
N GLN A 92 5.76 27.26 2.33
CA GLN A 92 6.75 28.28 2.64
C GLN A 92 6.23 29.71 2.40
N HIS A 93 5.05 29.86 1.78
CA HIS A 93 4.52 31.17 1.40
C HIS A 93 3.61 31.77 2.50
N PRO A 94 3.72 33.08 2.85
CA PRO A 94 2.94 33.71 3.92
C PRO A 94 1.43 33.67 3.73
N LEU A 95 0.96 33.66 2.48
CA LEU A 95 -0.46 33.55 2.12
C LEU A 95 -0.90 32.09 1.85
N GLY A 96 0.00 31.12 2.01
CA GLY A 96 -0.26 29.70 1.76
C GLY A 96 -1.10 29.02 2.84
N ALA A 97 -1.18 29.59 4.05
CA ALA A 97 -1.86 28.97 5.19
C ALA A 97 -3.33 28.63 4.91
N SER A 98 -4.10 29.56 4.34
CA SER A 98 -5.52 29.34 4.03
C SER A 98 -5.73 28.31 2.90
N HIS A 99 -4.76 28.20 1.98
CA HIS A 99 -4.76 27.16 0.96
C HIS A 99 -4.43 25.80 1.58
N LEU A 100 -3.41 25.71 2.44
CA LEU A 100 -3.06 24.47 3.14
C LEU A 100 -4.16 23.97 4.08
N GLU A 101 -4.89 24.85 4.76
CA GLU A 101 -6.05 24.47 5.58
C GLU A 101 -7.14 23.80 4.74
N ARG A 102 -7.44 24.34 3.55
CA ARG A 102 -8.40 23.74 2.63
C ARG A 102 -7.90 22.41 2.05
N MET A 103 -6.59 22.29 1.82
CA MET A 103 -5.99 21.01 1.40
C MET A 103 -6.16 19.95 2.48
N ARG A 104 -5.84 20.30 3.73
CA ARG A 104 -6.02 19.40 4.86
C ARG A 104 -7.48 18.99 5.01
N ALA A 105 -8.43 19.91 4.87
CA ALA A 105 -9.86 19.58 4.93
C ALA A 105 -10.29 18.61 3.82
N PHE A 106 -9.72 18.74 2.62
CA PHE A 106 -9.94 17.76 1.54
C PHE A 106 -9.30 16.41 1.86
N ASP A 107 -8.05 16.39 2.32
CA ASP A 107 -7.36 15.15 2.68
C ASP A 107 -8.10 14.43 3.81
N GLU A 108 -8.57 15.16 4.83
CA GLU A 108 -9.42 14.63 5.91
C GLU A 108 -10.73 14.05 5.38
N ALA A 109 -11.43 14.76 4.49
CA ALA A 109 -12.67 14.27 3.89
C ALA A 109 -12.46 13.00 3.05
N LEU A 110 -11.38 12.96 2.26
CA LEU A 110 -11.01 11.78 1.47
C LEU A 110 -10.61 10.61 2.37
N LEU A 111 -9.85 10.86 3.43
CA LEU A 111 -9.47 9.86 4.42
C LEU A 111 -10.67 9.29 5.15
N ASP A 112 -11.62 10.14 5.58
CA ASP A 112 -12.82 9.68 6.26
C ASP A 112 -13.71 8.84 5.33
N PHE A 113 -13.77 9.22 4.05
CA PHE A 113 -14.41 8.41 3.02
C PHE A 113 -13.72 7.05 2.84
N LEU A 114 -12.39 7.04 2.75
CA LEU A 114 -11.56 5.84 2.67
C LEU A 114 -11.55 4.99 3.95
N LYS A 115 -12.05 5.47 5.09
CA LYS A 115 -12.21 4.64 6.30
C LYS A 115 -13.55 3.90 6.32
N THR A 116 -14.47 4.23 5.43
CA THR A 116 -15.74 3.49 5.34
C THR A 116 -15.49 2.09 4.77
N PRO A 117 -16.27 1.05 5.15
CA PRO A 117 -16.10 -0.28 4.58
C PRO A 117 -16.27 -0.26 3.05
N LEU A 118 -15.24 -0.69 2.32
CA LEU A 118 -15.23 -0.76 0.86
C LEU A 118 -15.30 -2.21 0.38
N THR A 119 -16.09 -2.43 -0.67
CA THR A 119 -16.26 -3.69 -1.38
C THR A 119 -16.14 -3.44 -2.89
N PRO A 120 -15.86 -4.47 -3.72
CA PRO A 120 -15.86 -4.35 -5.17
C PRO A 120 -17.13 -3.70 -5.73
N GLU A 121 -18.32 -4.16 -5.31
CA GLU A 121 -19.59 -3.58 -5.78
C GLU A 121 -19.77 -2.11 -5.37
N ALA A 122 -19.32 -1.75 -4.17
CA ALA A 122 -19.43 -0.38 -3.67
C ALA A 122 -18.56 0.53 -4.54
N LEU A 123 -17.32 0.13 -4.82
CA LEU A 123 -16.37 0.86 -5.65
C LEU A 123 -16.82 1.03 -7.10
N GLY A 124 -17.62 0.09 -7.61
CA GLY A 124 -18.24 0.18 -8.94
C GLY A 124 -19.57 0.95 -8.98
N SER A 125 -20.14 1.30 -7.83
CA SER A 125 -21.46 1.91 -7.75
C SER A 125 -21.46 3.41 -8.08
N GLU A 126 -22.55 3.88 -8.68
CA GLU A 126 -22.79 5.32 -8.90
C GLU A 126 -22.84 6.11 -7.59
N THR A 127 -23.30 5.50 -6.50
CA THR A 127 -23.34 6.16 -5.18
C THR A 127 -21.94 6.48 -4.68
N PHE A 128 -21.00 5.54 -4.80
CA PHE A 128 -19.62 5.76 -4.42
C PHE A 128 -18.94 6.80 -5.31
N LEU A 129 -19.07 6.64 -6.63
CA LEU A 129 -18.47 7.56 -7.60
C LEU A 129 -19.03 8.98 -7.49
N GLY A 130 -20.33 9.12 -7.23
CA GLY A 130 -20.96 10.43 -6.98
C GLY A 130 -20.37 11.14 -5.77
N ARG A 131 -20.18 10.43 -4.65
CA ARG A 131 -19.55 11.01 -3.45
C ARG A 131 -18.07 11.35 -3.67
N LEU A 132 -17.33 10.48 -4.36
CA LEU A 132 -15.94 10.74 -4.70
C LEU A 132 -15.81 11.97 -5.60
N ARG A 133 -16.74 12.15 -6.55
CA ARG A 133 -16.84 13.34 -7.39
C ARG A 133 -17.10 14.60 -6.57
N GLU A 134 -18.05 14.58 -5.62
CA GLU A 134 -18.33 15.73 -4.75
C GLU A 134 -17.09 16.16 -3.94
N VAL A 135 -16.36 15.18 -3.36
CA VAL A 135 -15.11 15.43 -2.63
C VAL A 135 -14.06 16.05 -3.56
N TYR A 136 -13.89 15.50 -4.77
CA TYR A 136 -12.94 16.00 -5.75
C TYR A 136 -13.32 17.39 -6.32
N GLU A 137 -14.59 17.65 -6.58
CA GLU A 137 -15.07 18.95 -7.07
C GLU A 137 -14.86 20.06 -6.03
N GLY A 138 -15.08 19.76 -4.75
CA GLY A 138 -14.78 20.69 -3.65
C GLY A 138 -13.29 21.09 -3.64
N PHE A 139 -12.40 20.14 -3.91
CA PHE A 139 -10.97 20.41 -4.09
C PHE A 139 -10.70 21.22 -5.35
N ALA A 140 -11.24 20.82 -6.51
CA ALA A 140 -11.04 21.54 -7.75
C ALA A 140 -11.50 23.01 -7.68
N GLN A 141 -12.63 23.29 -7.03
CA GLN A 141 -13.13 24.64 -6.81
C GLN A 141 -12.23 25.47 -5.88
N ALA A 142 -11.62 24.85 -4.87
CA ALA A 142 -10.76 25.53 -3.90
C ALA A 142 -9.38 25.91 -4.47
N PHE A 143 -8.86 25.12 -5.42
CA PHE A 143 -7.51 25.27 -5.98
C PHE A 143 -7.47 25.71 -7.44
N GLY A 144 -8.61 25.79 -8.12
CA GLY A 144 -8.72 26.15 -9.53
C GLY A 144 -8.17 25.05 -10.46
N GLU A 145 -8.00 25.37 -11.74
CA GLU A 145 -7.25 24.52 -12.67
C GLU A 145 -5.76 24.74 -12.46
N GLY A 146 -5.05 23.70 -12.02
CA GLY A 146 -3.61 23.78 -11.79
C GLY A 146 -2.97 22.41 -11.55
N PRO A 147 -1.74 22.40 -11.00
CA PRO A 147 -0.97 21.17 -10.87
C PRO A 147 -1.66 20.04 -10.11
N ALA A 148 -2.48 20.39 -9.12
CA ALA A 148 -3.17 19.42 -8.29
C ALA A 148 -4.49 18.87 -8.89
N THR A 149 -5.06 19.50 -9.92
CA THR A 149 -6.46 19.29 -10.36
C THR A 149 -6.57 19.13 -11.88
N GLY A 150 -6.23 20.17 -12.65
CA GLY A 150 -6.31 20.18 -14.11
C GLY A 150 -5.35 19.19 -14.77
N PHE A 151 -4.19 18.95 -14.13
CA PHE A 151 -3.22 17.98 -14.62
C PHE A 151 -3.79 16.57 -14.56
N ARG A 152 -4.54 16.22 -13.50
CA ARG A 152 -5.14 14.88 -13.34
C ARG A 152 -6.15 14.58 -14.42
N ALA A 153 -7.10 15.48 -14.65
CA ALA A 153 -8.14 15.30 -15.68
C ALA A 153 -7.52 15.16 -17.08
N ARG A 154 -6.51 15.98 -17.40
CA ARG A 154 -5.77 15.90 -18.68
C ARG A 154 -5.02 14.58 -18.82
N ARG A 155 -4.27 14.16 -17.79
CA ARG A 155 -3.53 12.90 -17.76
C ARG A 155 -4.47 11.72 -18.01
N MET A 156 -5.55 11.64 -17.24
CA MET A 156 -6.52 10.55 -17.38
C MET A 156 -7.28 10.59 -18.71
N ALA A 157 -7.42 11.77 -19.31
CA ALA A 157 -7.98 11.86 -20.66
C ALA A 157 -7.10 11.16 -21.70
N LYS A 158 -5.79 11.38 -21.66
CA LYS A 158 -4.82 10.73 -22.55
C LYS A 158 -4.71 9.23 -22.28
N VAL A 159 -4.66 8.83 -21.02
CA VAL A 159 -4.66 7.40 -20.64
C VAL A 159 -5.89 6.71 -21.21
N ALA A 160 -7.08 7.29 -21.06
CA ALA A 160 -8.30 6.72 -21.61
C ALA A 160 -8.32 6.65 -23.16
N GLU A 161 -7.65 7.56 -23.86
CA GLU A 161 -7.49 7.50 -25.32
C GLU A 161 -6.52 6.38 -25.75
N ALA A 162 -5.52 6.07 -24.92
CA ALA A 162 -4.53 5.02 -25.17
C ALA A 162 -5.00 3.62 -24.76
N LEU A 163 -6.05 3.52 -23.94
CA LEU A 163 -6.56 2.24 -23.43
C LEU A 163 -7.23 1.41 -24.55
N PRO A 164 -6.84 0.14 -24.75
CA PRO A 164 -7.52 -0.76 -25.66
C PRO A 164 -8.83 -1.29 -25.07
N GLN A 165 -9.61 -2.03 -25.88
CA GLN A 165 -10.90 -2.61 -25.46
C GLN A 165 -10.75 -3.86 -24.56
N GLU A 166 -9.57 -4.49 -24.55
CA GLU A 166 -9.26 -5.71 -23.82
C GLU A 166 -8.17 -5.47 -22.76
N GLY A 167 -8.13 -6.31 -21.73
CA GLY A 167 -7.18 -6.21 -20.62
C GLY A 167 -7.80 -5.75 -19.29
N ALA A 168 -6.96 -5.57 -18.29
CA ALA A 168 -7.35 -5.02 -17.00
C ALA A 168 -6.55 -3.74 -16.69
N VAL A 169 -7.15 -2.82 -15.97
CA VAL A 169 -6.58 -1.50 -15.64
C VAL A 169 -6.61 -1.33 -14.13
N VAL A 170 -5.47 -0.99 -13.53
CA VAL A 170 -5.36 -0.57 -12.13
C VAL A 170 -4.96 0.90 -12.10
N ALA A 171 -5.68 1.71 -11.34
CA ALA A 171 -5.49 3.16 -11.25
C ALA A 171 -5.62 3.63 -9.80
N ASP A 172 -4.85 4.62 -9.39
CA ASP A 172 -5.01 5.26 -8.07
C ASP A 172 -6.46 5.75 -7.92
N LEU A 173 -7.03 5.71 -6.71
CA LEU A 173 -8.46 5.99 -6.50
C LEU A 173 -8.99 7.26 -7.19
N LEU A 174 -8.24 8.36 -7.12
CA LEU A 174 -8.63 9.63 -7.72
C LEU A 174 -8.47 9.65 -9.25
N ASP A 175 -7.56 8.85 -9.81
CA ASP A 175 -7.41 8.64 -11.25
C ASP A 175 -8.50 7.68 -11.78
N TYR A 176 -8.80 6.64 -11.00
CA TYR A 176 -9.89 5.69 -11.23
C TYR A 176 -11.23 6.41 -11.43
N LEU A 177 -11.53 7.48 -10.66
CA LEU A 177 -12.76 8.27 -10.84
C LEU A 177 -12.99 8.67 -12.31
N PHE A 178 -11.96 9.23 -12.96
CA PHE A 178 -12.05 9.70 -14.35
C PHE A 178 -12.22 8.56 -15.35
N LEU A 179 -11.53 7.44 -15.11
CA LEU A 179 -11.63 6.26 -15.97
C LEU A 179 -12.98 5.55 -15.80
N ALA A 180 -13.49 5.45 -14.58
CA ALA A 180 -14.76 4.81 -14.25
C ALA A 180 -15.96 5.56 -14.86
N GLU A 181 -15.86 6.89 -15.01
CA GLU A 181 -16.87 7.69 -15.73
C GLU A 181 -16.90 7.38 -17.23
N ARG A 182 -15.72 7.15 -17.84
CA ARG A 182 -15.61 6.84 -19.28
C ARG A 182 -15.93 5.39 -19.62
N PHE A 183 -15.65 4.47 -18.69
CA PHE A 183 -15.80 3.03 -18.89
C PHE A 183 -16.74 2.42 -17.83
N PRO A 184 -18.04 2.79 -17.82
CA PRO A 184 -18.97 2.35 -16.78
C PRO A 184 -19.12 0.83 -16.69
N GLU A 185 -19.06 0.15 -17.84
CA GLU A 185 -19.19 -1.32 -17.92
C GLU A 185 -17.96 -2.09 -17.41
N ALA A 186 -16.80 -1.41 -17.29
CA ALA A 186 -15.55 -2.02 -16.85
C ALA A 186 -15.38 -1.98 -15.32
N ARG A 187 -16.28 -1.32 -14.59
CA ARG A 187 -16.20 -1.15 -13.14
C ARG A 187 -16.28 -2.48 -12.39
N PRO A 188 -15.71 -2.56 -11.17
CA PRO A 188 -15.79 -3.76 -10.36
C PRO A 188 -17.25 -4.08 -10.01
N LYS A 189 -17.58 -5.37 -10.01
CA LYS A 189 -18.91 -5.89 -9.69
C LYS A 189 -18.87 -6.65 -8.37
N ALA A 190 -20.03 -7.14 -7.93
CA ALA A 190 -20.11 -8.01 -6.76
C ALA A 190 -19.19 -9.22 -6.91
N HIS A 191 -18.51 -9.57 -5.82
CA HIS A 191 -17.50 -10.63 -5.74
C HIS A 191 -17.65 -11.38 -4.42
N GLU A 192 -17.54 -12.71 -4.51
CA GLU A 192 -17.59 -13.60 -3.35
C GLU A 192 -16.17 -13.82 -2.80
N PRO A 193 -15.91 -13.55 -1.51
CA PRO A 193 -14.57 -13.65 -0.96
C PRO A 193 -14.01 -15.06 -0.98
N THR A 194 -12.78 -15.15 -1.43
CA THR A 194 -11.91 -16.33 -1.37
C THR A 194 -11.28 -16.52 0.01
N GLU A 195 -10.62 -17.66 0.21
CA GLU A 195 -9.87 -17.92 1.44
C GLU A 195 -8.61 -17.04 1.52
N GLU A 196 -7.95 -16.82 0.39
CA GLU A 196 -6.78 -15.96 0.27
C GLU A 196 -7.10 -14.51 0.68
N GLU A 197 -8.29 -14.03 0.33
CA GLU A 197 -8.80 -12.73 0.78
C GLU A 197 -9.00 -12.66 2.29
N ARG A 198 -9.53 -13.73 2.90
CA ARG A 198 -9.69 -13.81 4.36
C ARG A 198 -8.34 -13.84 5.07
N GLN A 199 -7.38 -14.60 4.55
CA GLN A 199 -6.02 -14.65 5.10
C GLN A 199 -5.31 -13.31 4.97
N ARG A 200 -5.40 -12.64 3.81
CA ARG A 200 -4.84 -11.30 3.65
C ARG A 200 -5.49 -10.29 4.60
N ALA A 201 -6.81 -10.34 4.78
CA ALA A 201 -7.52 -9.49 5.73
C ALA A 201 -7.04 -9.68 7.18
N LEU A 202 -6.73 -10.93 7.57
CA LEU A 202 -6.13 -11.23 8.88
C LEU A 202 -4.73 -10.60 9.02
N LEU A 203 -3.86 -10.77 8.01
CA LEU A 203 -2.53 -10.16 8.00
C LEU A 203 -2.61 -8.63 8.04
N ASP A 204 -3.53 -8.05 7.28
CA ASP A 204 -3.79 -6.61 7.24
C ASP A 204 -4.24 -6.08 8.60
N ARG A 205 -5.10 -6.84 9.30
CA ARG A 205 -5.50 -6.47 10.67
C ARG A 205 -4.31 -6.53 11.62
N ALA A 206 -3.48 -7.57 11.52
CA ALA A 206 -2.30 -7.71 12.37
C ALA A 206 -1.21 -6.68 12.07
N TRP A 207 -1.09 -6.18 10.84
CA TRP A 207 -0.21 -5.05 10.52
C TRP A 207 -0.67 -3.74 11.18
N GLN A 208 -1.99 -3.54 11.28
CA GLN A 208 -2.55 -2.37 11.97
C GLN A 208 -2.44 -2.43 13.48
N LEU A 209 -2.41 -3.65 14.04
CA LEU A 209 -2.34 -4.00 15.47
C LEU A 209 -2.85 -2.92 16.43
N ARG A 210 -4.08 -3.08 16.93
CA ARG A 210 -4.68 -2.11 17.84
C ARG A 210 -4.79 -2.66 19.25
N GLU A 211 -4.84 -1.76 20.23
CA GLU A 211 -4.97 -2.14 21.65
C GLU A 211 -6.29 -2.85 21.93
N GLU A 212 -7.35 -2.53 21.19
CA GLU A 212 -8.68 -3.14 21.34
C GLU A 212 -8.83 -4.52 20.67
N ASP A 213 -7.78 -5.04 20.02
CA ASP A 213 -7.84 -6.33 19.33
C ASP A 213 -7.93 -7.52 20.28
N ASP A 214 -8.64 -8.57 19.85
CA ASP A 214 -8.52 -9.90 20.45
C ASP A 214 -7.17 -10.51 20.04
N TRP A 215 -6.13 -10.21 20.81
CA TRP A 215 -4.77 -10.68 20.53
C TRP A 215 -4.66 -12.21 20.53
N ALA A 216 -5.47 -12.91 21.33
CA ALA A 216 -5.45 -14.38 21.38
C ALA A 216 -6.03 -14.96 20.09
N GLY A 217 -7.20 -14.48 19.65
CA GLY A 217 -7.80 -14.89 18.38
C GLY A 217 -6.94 -14.50 17.17
N LEU A 218 -6.29 -13.33 17.22
CA LEU A 218 -5.36 -12.89 16.19
C LEU A 218 -4.15 -13.82 16.08
N LEU A 219 -3.53 -14.19 17.21
CA LEU A 219 -2.42 -15.16 17.24
C LEU A 219 -2.84 -16.53 16.71
N GLU A 220 -4.00 -17.04 17.11
CA GLU A 220 -4.52 -18.32 16.62
C GLU A 220 -4.65 -18.31 15.09
N GLY A 221 -5.25 -17.25 14.53
CA GLY A 221 -5.36 -17.07 13.09
C GLY A 221 -3.99 -17.02 12.40
N LEU A 222 -3.06 -16.22 12.92
CA LEU A 222 -1.74 -16.04 12.33
C LEU A 222 -0.93 -17.35 12.32
N PHE A 223 -0.99 -18.12 13.40
CA PHE A 223 -0.37 -19.46 13.45
C PHE A 223 -1.06 -20.45 12.50
N GLY A 224 -2.36 -20.33 12.29
CA GLY A 224 -3.09 -21.10 11.27
C GLY A 224 -2.59 -20.83 9.86
N VAL A 225 -2.21 -19.58 9.54
CA VAL A 225 -1.61 -19.21 8.24
C VAL A 225 -0.16 -19.70 8.15
N GLY A 226 0.65 -19.49 9.19
CA GLY A 226 2.01 -20.04 9.30
C GLY A 226 3.03 -19.54 8.27
N SER A 227 2.70 -18.50 7.50
CA SER A 227 3.62 -17.88 6.55
C SER A 227 4.69 -17.05 7.28
N PRO A 228 5.84 -16.75 6.65
CA PRO A 228 6.85 -15.87 7.24
C PRO A 228 6.29 -14.50 7.66
N GLU A 229 5.39 -13.92 6.87
CA GLU A 229 4.70 -12.67 7.21
C GLU A 229 3.78 -12.87 8.42
N ALA A 230 3.01 -13.96 8.48
CA ALA A 230 2.13 -14.25 9.61
C ALA A 230 2.90 -14.43 10.93
N LEU A 231 4.03 -15.14 10.90
CA LEU A 231 4.88 -15.32 12.08
C LEU A 231 5.60 -14.03 12.49
N TYR A 232 6.02 -13.20 11.52
CA TYR A 232 6.53 -11.86 11.81
C TYR A 232 5.49 -10.99 12.52
N LEU A 233 4.23 -11.06 12.07
CA LEU A 233 3.11 -10.34 12.67
C LEU A 233 2.75 -10.89 14.05
N ALA A 234 2.77 -12.20 14.24
CA ALA A 234 2.60 -12.83 15.55
C ALA A 234 3.67 -12.35 16.54
N ALA A 235 4.93 -12.19 16.09
CA ALA A 235 5.97 -11.58 16.91
C ALA A 235 5.66 -10.12 17.28
N GLN A 236 5.02 -9.34 16.41
CA GLN A 236 4.58 -7.98 16.76
C GLN A 236 3.48 -7.98 17.83
N VAL A 237 2.54 -8.93 17.76
CA VAL A 237 1.50 -9.09 18.79
C VAL A 237 2.13 -9.40 20.16
N TYR A 238 3.09 -10.34 20.22
CA TYR A 238 3.82 -10.62 21.46
C TYR A 238 4.58 -9.39 21.98
N LEU A 239 5.16 -8.58 21.10
CA LEU A 239 5.84 -7.35 21.50
C LEU A 239 4.88 -6.32 22.09
N ALA A 240 3.69 -6.15 21.51
CA ALA A 240 2.66 -5.29 22.07
C ALA A 240 2.19 -5.79 23.45
N ALA A 241 2.22 -7.11 23.68
CA ALA A 241 1.94 -7.72 24.98
C ALA A 241 3.12 -7.65 25.97
N GLY A 242 4.30 -7.15 25.58
CA GLY A 242 5.50 -7.10 26.41
C GLY A 242 6.29 -8.41 26.50
N GLU A 243 5.88 -9.45 25.77
CA GLU A 243 6.47 -10.79 25.76
C GLU A 243 7.60 -10.89 24.72
N TRP A 244 8.64 -10.07 24.87
CA TRP A 244 9.70 -9.93 23.86
C TRP A 244 10.51 -11.20 23.63
N GLN A 245 10.61 -12.09 24.62
CA GLN A 245 11.28 -13.39 24.46
C GLN A 245 10.53 -14.32 23.52
N GLU A 246 9.19 -14.32 23.57
CA GLU A 246 8.37 -15.11 22.63
C GLU A 246 8.48 -14.52 21.22
N ALA A 247 8.45 -13.18 21.11
CA ALA A 247 8.71 -12.52 19.85
C ALA A 247 10.09 -12.87 19.26
N LEU A 248 11.15 -12.93 20.07
CA LEU A 248 12.48 -13.32 19.61
C LEU A 248 12.50 -14.77 19.08
N LYS A 249 11.85 -15.72 19.78
CA LYS A 249 11.77 -17.10 19.30
C LYS A 249 11.11 -17.19 17.93
N LEU A 250 9.99 -16.49 17.73
CA LEU A 250 9.31 -16.43 16.43
C LEU A 250 10.19 -15.77 15.37
N MET A 251 10.85 -14.67 15.69
CA MET A 251 11.75 -14.00 14.74
C MET A 251 12.93 -14.89 14.33
N GLU A 252 13.46 -15.71 15.25
CA GLU A 252 14.48 -16.71 14.92
C GLU A 252 13.95 -17.85 14.04
N GLU A 253 12.65 -18.18 14.15
CA GLU A 253 11.99 -19.13 13.26
C GLU A 253 11.80 -18.53 11.86
N VAL A 254 11.26 -17.31 11.75
CA VAL A 254 11.11 -16.60 10.47
C VAL A 254 12.45 -16.49 9.75
N PHE A 255 13.54 -16.21 10.48
CA PHE A 255 14.88 -16.11 9.90
C PHE A 255 15.40 -17.41 9.27
N ARG A 256 14.81 -18.58 9.59
CA ARG A 256 15.13 -19.88 8.99
C ARG A 256 14.23 -20.23 7.80
N MET A 257 13.19 -19.45 7.54
CA MET A 257 12.27 -19.61 6.42
C MET A 257 12.72 -18.80 5.20
N ASP A 258 12.02 -18.98 4.07
CA ASP A 258 12.12 -18.06 2.94
C ASP A 258 11.15 -16.89 3.12
N PHE A 259 11.67 -15.73 3.51
CA PHE A 259 10.90 -14.51 3.76
C PHE A 259 11.14 -13.42 2.71
N GLN A 260 11.59 -13.78 1.50
CA GLN A 260 11.86 -12.83 0.42
C GLN A 260 10.62 -12.12 -0.12
N HIS A 261 9.44 -12.75 0.04
CA HIS A 261 8.18 -12.21 -0.41
C HIS A 261 7.20 -12.01 0.76
N PRO A 262 6.42 -10.90 0.75
CA PRO A 262 6.52 -9.76 -0.18
C PRO A 262 7.80 -8.95 0.02
N GLY A 263 8.21 -8.16 -0.98
CA GLY A 263 9.54 -7.52 -1.03
C GLY A 263 9.87 -6.56 0.11
N TYR A 264 8.86 -6.10 0.88
CA TYR A 264 9.05 -5.31 2.11
C TYR A 264 9.42 -6.14 3.33
N LEU A 265 9.05 -7.43 3.37
CA LEU A 265 9.17 -8.27 4.55
C LEU A 265 10.63 -8.46 5.02
N PRO A 266 11.63 -8.68 4.13
CA PRO A 266 13.02 -8.84 4.56
C PRO A 266 13.56 -7.68 5.38
N GLY A 267 13.24 -6.44 4.98
CA GLY A 267 13.69 -5.24 5.68
C GLY A 267 13.15 -5.21 7.11
N TYR A 268 11.83 -5.40 7.27
CA TYR A 268 11.18 -5.41 8.58
C TYR A 268 11.64 -6.58 9.46
N VAL A 269 11.77 -7.79 8.89
CA VAL A 269 12.24 -8.97 9.63
C VAL A 269 13.64 -8.75 10.19
N LEU A 270 14.59 -8.32 9.35
CA LEU A 270 15.97 -8.12 9.77
C LEU A 270 16.11 -6.95 10.75
N ALA A 271 15.39 -5.83 10.53
CA ALA A 271 15.40 -4.70 11.44
C ALA A 271 14.86 -5.10 12.82
N ARG A 272 13.73 -5.80 12.87
CA ARG A 272 13.11 -6.24 14.12
C ARG A 272 13.94 -7.29 14.84
N LEU A 273 14.46 -8.29 14.12
CA LEU A 273 15.35 -9.30 14.70
C LEU A 273 16.58 -8.64 15.33
N GLY A 274 17.16 -7.62 14.68
CA GLY A 274 18.25 -6.85 15.26
C GLY A 274 17.90 -6.22 16.62
N GLN A 275 16.72 -5.59 16.72
CA GLN A 275 16.27 -4.97 17.97
C GLN A 275 16.11 -5.99 19.10
N LEU A 276 15.49 -7.14 18.81
CA LEU A 276 15.30 -8.19 19.81
C LEU A 276 16.61 -8.83 20.24
N LEU A 277 17.58 -8.98 19.33
CA LEU A 277 18.91 -9.46 19.64
C LEU A 277 19.70 -8.46 20.50
N ASP A 278 19.53 -7.15 20.31
CA ASP A 278 20.11 -6.14 21.20
C ASP A 278 19.50 -6.26 22.61
N MET A 279 18.18 -6.43 22.73
CA MET A 279 17.48 -6.62 24.01
C MET A 279 17.97 -7.89 24.74
N ASP A 280 18.29 -8.95 23.99
CA ASP A 280 18.85 -10.20 24.53
C ASP A 280 20.38 -10.14 24.77
N GLY A 281 21.02 -8.99 24.55
CA GLY A 281 22.46 -8.80 24.73
C GLY A 281 23.35 -9.45 23.65
N GLN A 282 22.75 -9.96 22.57
CA GLN A 282 23.43 -10.60 21.45
C GLN A 282 23.90 -9.57 20.39
N ARG A 283 24.68 -8.58 20.84
CA ARG A 283 25.05 -7.40 20.05
C ARG A 283 25.67 -7.72 18.68
N GLU A 284 26.59 -8.69 18.63
CA GLU A 284 27.24 -9.06 17.36
C GLU A 284 26.26 -9.62 16.33
N ARG A 285 25.22 -10.35 16.77
CA ARG A 285 24.17 -10.84 15.87
C ARG A 285 23.25 -9.69 15.44
N ALA A 286 22.91 -8.79 16.37
CA ALA A 286 22.10 -7.60 16.06
C ALA A 286 22.77 -6.72 14.99
N LEU A 287 24.07 -6.44 15.15
CA LEU A 287 24.84 -5.68 14.16
C LEU A 287 24.85 -6.34 12.77
N ARG A 288 24.89 -7.67 12.71
CA ARG A 288 24.77 -8.40 11.43
C ARG A 288 23.38 -8.24 10.82
N ALA A 289 22.32 -8.32 11.63
CA ALA A 289 20.96 -8.12 11.15
C ALA A 289 20.76 -6.70 10.57
N TYR A 290 21.21 -5.66 11.26
CA TYR A 290 21.12 -4.27 10.77
C TYR A 290 21.94 -4.04 9.49
N ARG A 291 23.16 -4.59 9.41
CA ARG A 291 23.94 -4.55 8.15
C ARG A 291 23.23 -5.30 7.04
N GLY A 292 22.53 -6.39 7.37
CA GLY A 292 21.68 -7.13 6.44
C GLY A 292 20.61 -6.25 5.82
N VAL A 293 19.88 -5.45 6.61
CA VAL A 293 18.88 -4.48 6.11
C VAL A 293 19.51 -3.54 5.07
N LEU A 294 20.68 -2.97 5.38
CA LEU A 294 21.35 -2.00 4.51
C LEU A 294 22.00 -2.65 3.27
N ALA A 295 22.10 -3.97 3.24
CA ALA A 295 22.62 -4.73 2.09
C ALA A 295 21.53 -5.20 1.13
N LEU A 296 20.24 -5.06 1.49
CA LEU A 296 19.13 -5.36 0.61
C LEU A 296 19.12 -4.41 -0.60
N SER A 297 18.69 -4.91 -1.76
CA SER A 297 18.53 -4.09 -2.97
C SER A 297 17.50 -2.97 -2.77
N TRP A 298 16.54 -3.21 -1.89
CA TRP A 298 15.60 -2.21 -1.38
C TRP A 298 15.10 -2.66 0.00
N ALA A 299 14.80 -1.71 0.88
CA ALA A 299 14.16 -1.95 2.16
C ALA A 299 13.30 -0.73 2.54
N PRO A 300 12.16 -0.94 3.23
CA PRO A 300 11.29 0.16 3.67
C PRO A 300 12.06 1.22 4.46
N GLU A 301 11.67 2.48 4.31
CA GLU A 301 12.37 3.60 4.95
C GLU A 301 12.45 3.41 6.48
N GLU A 302 11.38 2.97 7.14
CA GLU A 302 11.40 2.77 8.59
C GLU A 302 12.38 1.67 9.00
N ALA A 303 12.44 0.57 8.23
CA ALA A 303 13.38 -0.51 8.49
C ALA A 303 14.84 -0.03 8.34
N ARG A 304 15.12 0.78 7.32
CA ARG A 304 16.46 1.40 7.12
C ARG A 304 16.80 2.35 8.25
N ALA A 305 15.85 3.19 8.69
CA ALA A 305 16.03 4.11 9.81
C ALA A 305 16.34 3.36 11.12
N ILE A 306 15.61 2.28 11.41
CA ILE A 306 15.85 1.39 12.55
C ILE A 306 17.25 0.78 12.47
N ALA A 307 17.65 0.25 11.31
CA ALA A 307 18.98 -0.34 11.13
C ALA A 307 20.10 0.69 11.37
N LEU A 308 19.98 1.90 10.82
CA LEU A 308 20.93 2.98 11.03
C LEU A 308 21.00 3.44 12.51
N ALA A 309 19.87 3.46 13.22
CA ALA A 309 19.84 3.71 14.66
C ALA A 309 20.53 2.59 15.44
N GLY A 310 20.20 1.33 15.14
CA GLY A 310 20.75 0.14 15.80
C GLY A 310 22.26 -0.03 15.61
N LEU A 311 22.81 0.38 14.46
CA LEU A 311 24.26 0.39 14.24
C LEU A 311 24.98 1.42 15.12
N ARG A 312 24.34 2.55 15.43
CA ARG A 312 24.91 3.60 16.28
C ARG A 312 24.85 3.22 17.75
N SER A 313 23.69 2.74 18.20
CA SER A 313 23.44 2.42 19.60
C SER A 313 22.56 1.16 19.71
N PRO A 314 22.82 0.26 20.68
CA PRO A 314 21.94 -0.88 20.92
C PRO A 314 20.58 -0.40 21.44
N PHE A 315 19.51 -1.08 21.00
CA PHE A 315 18.19 -0.90 21.59
C PHE A 315 18.11 -1.58 22.96
N GLN A 316 17.36 -1.00 23.89
CA GLN A 316 17.18 -1.51 25.25
C GLN A 316 15.71 -1.51 25.61
N ILE A 317 15.31 -2.35 26.57
CA ILE A 317 13.99 -2.27 27.20
C ILE A 317 13.93 -0.93 27.93
N ALA A 318 12.85 -0.16 27.73
CA ALA A 318 12.58 1.00 28.56
C ALA A 318 12.39 0.51 30.01
N SER A 319 13.35 0.84 30.87
CA SER A 319 13.36 0.51 32.30
C SER A 319 12.29 1.26 33.07
#